data_AF-A0A7I8C429-F1
#
_entry.id   AF-A0A7I8C429-F1
#
_cell.length_a   1.000
_cell.length_b   1.000
_cell.length_c   1.000
_cell.angle_alpha   90.00
_cell.angle_beta   90.00
_cell.angle_gamma   90.00
#
_symmetry.space_group_name_H-M   'P 1'
#
loop_
_entity.id
_entity.type
_entity.pdbx_description
1 polymer ?
#
loop_
_entity_poly.entity_id
_entity_poly.type
_entity_poly.pdbx_seq_one_letter_code
_entity_poly.pdbx_strand_id
1 'polypeptide(L)' 'MFRLPEGAIDCHMHIYDDRFPVAPGTTLRPTNATVAQYRLLQSRLGVKRNVVVTPSTY' A
#
# COMPACT_ATOMS: atom_id res chain seq x y z
N MET A 1 -6.95 21.64 2.65
CA MET A 1 -6.17 20.41 2.37
C MET A 1 -6.20 19.57 3.64
N PHE A 2 -6.65 18.31 3.58
CA PHE A 2 -6.70 17.42 4.74
C PHE A 2 -5.32 16.82 5.03
N ARG A 3 -4.87 16.86 6.28
CA ARG A 3 -3.65 16.21 6.78
C ARG A 3 -3.96 15.48 8.09
N LEU A 4 -3.29 14.35 8.30
CA LEU A 4 -3.38 13.61 9.56
C LEU A 4 -2.51 14.26 10.65
N PRO A 5 -2.80 13.99 11.93
CA PRO A 5 -1.94 14.44 13.04
C PRO A 5 -0.49 13.99 12.87
N GLU A 6 0.44 14.78 13.40
CA GLU A 6 1.85 14.40 13.40
C GLU A 6 2.05 13.05 14.10
N GLY A 7 2.86 12.18 13.49
CA GLY A 7 3.13 10.86 14.02
C GLY A 7 2.07 9.80 13.71
N ALA A 8 0.99 10.14 12.97
CA ALA A 8 0.05 9.14 12.47
C ALA A 8 0.77 8.04 11.67
N ILE A 9 0.35 6.79 11.89
CA ILE A 9 0.89 5.60 11.25
C ILE A 9 -0.24 4.92 10.49
N ASP A 10 0.00 4.62 9.22
CA ASP A 10 -0.90 3.75 8.46
C ASP A 10 -0.62 2.29 8.84
N CYS A 11 -1.46 1.73 9.71
CA CYS A 11 -1.22 0.41 10.29
C CYS A 11 -1.69 -0.76 9.42
N HIS A 12 -2.31 -0.50 8.26
CA HIS A 12 -2.80 -1.57 7.40
C HIS A 12 -2.94 -1.12 5.95
N MET A 13 -1.99 -1.53 5.11
CA MET A 13 -2.03 -1.32 3.68
C MET A 13 -1.38 -2.48 2.93
N HIS A 14 -1.68 -2.58 1.63
CA HIS A 14 -1.10 -3.56 0.72
C HIS A 14 -0.39 -2.85 -0.43
N ILE A 15 0.64 -3.50 -0.96
CA ILE A 15 1.26 -3.13 -2.24
C ILE A 15 0.84 -4.17 -3.27
N TYR A 16 0.50 -3.71 -4.46
CA TYR A 16 0.30 -4.55 -5.64
C TYR A 16 1.21 -4.07 -6.77
N ASP A 17 2.02 -4.97 -7.28
CA ASP A 17 3.02 -4.73 -8.32
C ASP A 17 3.18 -6.00 -9.17
N ASP A 18 2.89 -5.88 -10.46
CA ASP A 18 2.90 -6.98 -11.43
C ASP A 18 4.28 -7.59 -11.70
N ARG A 19 5.35 -6.96 -11.18
CA ARG A 19 6.71 -7.53 -11.20
C ARG A 19 6.84 -8.77 -10.31
N PHE A 20 5.92 -8.97 -9.36
CA PHE A 20 5.93 -10.13 -8.47
C PHE A 20 4.86 -11.16 -8.87
N PRO A 21 5.19 -12.46 -8.85
CA PRO A 21 4.25 -13.51 -9.21
C PRO A 21 3.15 -13.63 -8.16
N VAL A 22 1.93 -13.90 -8.61
CA VAL A 22 0.78 -14.15 -7.72
C VAL A 22 0.83 -15.54 -7.10
N ALA A 23 0.29 -15.69 -5.90
CA ALA A 23 0.11 -16.98 -5.25
C ALA A 23 -0.74 -17.93 -6.13
N PRO A 24 -0.40 -19.23 -6.21
CA PRO A 24 -1.22 -20.21 -6.90
C PRO A 24 -2.68 -20.22 -6.39
N GLY A 25 -3.64 -20.25 -7.31
CA GLY A 25 -5.06 -20.36 -6.98
C GLY A 25 -5.72 -19.08 -6.47
N THR A 26 -4.99 -17.97 -6.30
CA THR A 26 -5.64 -16.69 -5.99
C THR A 26 -6.52 -16.26 -7.17
N THR A 27 -7.69 -15.68 -6.88
CA THR A 27 -8.62 -15.12 -7.88
C THR A 27 -8.60 -13.59 -7.88
N LEU A 28 -8.12 -12.99 -6.79
CA LEU A 28 -8.00 -11.54 -6.67
C LEU A 28 -6.83 -11.06 -7.54
N ARG A 29 -7.11 -10.17 -8.49
CA ARG A 29 -6.12 -9.54 -9.39
C ARG A 29 -6.32 -8.02 -9.37
N PRO A 30 -5.87 -7.32 -8.32
CA PRO A 30 -5.93 -5.87 -8.29
C PRO A 30 -5.03 -5.28 -9.37
N THR A 31 -5.36 -4.08 -9.81
CA THR A 31 -4.44 -3.27 -10.61
C THR A 31 -3.24 -2.83 -9.77
N ASN A 32 -2.17 -2.37 -10.42
CA ASN A 32 -0.97 -1.92 -9.73
C ASN A 32 -1.28 -0.80 -8.71
N ALA A 33 -0.85 -1.05 -7.48
CA ALA A 33 -0.80 -0.13 -6.33
C ALA A 33 0.62 -0.18 -5.75
N THR A 34 1.56 0.36 -6.52
CA THR A 34 3.00 0.31 -6.29
C THR A 34 3.43 1.16 -5.09
N VAL A 35 4.66 0.92 -4.62
CA VAL A 35 5.30 1.75 -3.59
C VAL A 35 5.38 3.22 -4.01
N ALA A 36 5.66 3.50 -5.29
CA ALA A 36 5.73 4.87 -5.80
C ALA A 36 4.38 5.60 -5.68
N GLN A 37 3.28 4.92 -6.01
CA GLN A 37 1.93 5.46 -5.82
C GLN A 37 1.61 5.68 -4.34
N TYR A 38 1.99 4.76 -3.46
CA TYR A 38 1.78 4.92 -2.03
C TYR A 38 2.56 6.12 -1.43
N ARG A 39 3.76 6.41 -1.94
CA ARG A 39 4.53 7.61 -1.53
C ARG A 39 3.80 8.92 -1.84
N LEU A 40 3.02 8.98 -2.92
CA LEU A 40 2.18 10.14 -3.22
C LEU A 40 1.07 10.30 -2.17
N LEU A 41 0.46 9.19 -1.73
CA LEU A 41 -0.53 9.20 -0.66
C LEU A 41 0.09 9.64 0.68
N GLN A 42 1.27 9.13 1.03
CA GLN A 42 2.03 9.56 2.21
C GLN A 42 2.28 11.07 2.21
N SER A 43 2.75 11.62 1.08
CA SER A 43 2.97 13.06 0.91
C SER A 43 1.68 13.87 1.07
N ARG A 44 0.57 13.39 0.49
CA ARG A 44 -0.74 14.04 0.58
C ARG A 44 -1.27 14.07 2.02
N LEU A 45 -1.12 12.97 2.76
CA LEU A 45 -1.69 12.82 4.12
C LEU A 45 -0.75 13.28 5.23
N GLY A 46 0.56 13.42 4.96
CA GLY A 46 1.58 13.71 5.98
C GLY A 46 2.05 12.47 6.77
N VAL A 47 1.73 11.26 6.31
CA VAL A 47 2.14 10.00 6.95
C VAL A 47 3.59 9.68 6.61
N LYS A 48 4.38 9.32 7.62
CA LYS A 48 5.81 8.99 7.45
C LYS A 48 6.14 7.52 7.72
N ARG A 49 5.23 6.77 8.33
CA ARG A 49 5.41 5.37 8.74
C ARG A 49 4.17 4.57 8.38
N ASN A 50 4.37 3.31 8.03
CA ASN A 50 3.30 2.40 7.69
C ASN A 50 3.69 0.95 7.98
N VAL A 51 2.67 0.09 8.08
CA VAL A 51 2.80 -1.36 8.16
C VAL A 51 2.32 -1.94 6.83
N VAL A 52 3.23 -2.55 6.08
CA VAL A 52 2.89 -3.28 4.86
C VAL A 52 2.43 -4.67 5.26
N VAL A 53 1.17 -4.98 5.00
CA VAL A 53 0.60 -6.31 5.24
C VAL A 53 0.64 -7.09 3.93
N THR A 54 1.24 -8.28 3.93
CA THR A 54 1.24 -9.14 2.74
C THR A 54 -0.20 -9.48 2.35
N PRO A 55 -0.67 -9.10 1.14
CA PRO A 55 -1.99 -9.49 0.68
C PRO A 55 -2.02 -10.96 0.29
N SER A 56 -3.20 -11.59 0.28
CA SER A 56 -3.38 -12.97 -0.20
C SER A 56 -3.18 -13.16 -1.71
N THR A 57 -2.88 -12.09 -2.44
CA THR A 57 -2.53 -12.13 -3.87
C THR A 57 -1.14 -12.70 -4.10
N TYR A 58 -0.21 -12.57 -3.14
CA TYR A 58 1.18 -13.02 -3.25
C TYR A 58 1.49 -14.22 -2.36
#